data_AF-A0A1G9MNC5-F1
#
_entry.id   AF-A0A1G9MNC5-F1
#
_cell.length_a   1.000
_cell.length_b   1.000
_cell.length_c   1.000
_cell.angle_alpha   90.00
_cell.angle_beta   90.00
_cell.angle_gamma   90.00
#
_symmetry.space_group_name_H-M   'P 1'
#
loop_
_entity.id
_entity.type
_entity.pdbx_description
1 polymer ?
#
loop_
_entity_poly.entity_id
_entity_poly.type
_entity_poly.pdbx_seq_one_letter_code
_entity_poly.pdbx_strand_id
1 'polypeptide(L)'
;LRRSITWDRGTELAEYDRIQTALDTTLYFCDPHSPWQRGSNENTNRLLRFWFEKGSDLSVHTTEDLRQIAAKLNRRPRPTLNLETPANRLNQLLQAAA
;
A
#
# COMPACT_ATOMS: atom_id res chain seq x y z
N LEU A 1 -8.15 -1.17 -13.80
CA LEU A 1 -7.10 -2.03 -13.18
C LEU A 1 -7.38 -2.44 -11.73
N ARG A 2 -8.02 -1.64 -10.89
CA ARG A 2 -8.37 -2.07 -9.53
C ARG A 2 -9.50 -3.10 -9.61
N ARG A 3 -9.15 -4.38 -9.43
CA ARG A 3 -10.09 -5.52 -9.50
C ARG A 3 -10.60 -5.90 -8.11
N SER A 4 -9.72 -5.81 -7.11
CA SER A 4 -10.04 -6.10 -5.72
C SER A 4 -9.15 -5.32 -4.77
N ILE A 5 -9.50 -5.38 -3.48
CA ILE A 5 -8.75 -4.83 -2.37
C ILE A 5 -8.49 -5.94 -1.37
N THR A 6 -7.30 -5.98 -0.79
CA THR A 6 -6.99 -6.91 0.32
C THR A 6 -6.50 -6.12 1.52
N TRP A 7 -7.07 -6.39 2.69
CA TRP A 7 -6.76 -5.75 3.97
C TRP A 7 -6.40 -6.74 5.08
N ASP A 8 -5.79 -6.22 6.14
CA ASP A 8 -5.71 -6.88 7.43
C ASP A 8 -7.01 -6.68 8.22
N ARG A 9 -7.13 -7.33 9.37
CA ARG A 9 -8.35 -7.32 10.18
C ARG A 9 -8.33 -6.20 11.24
N GLY A 10 -7.77 -5.05 10.89
CA GLY A 10 -7.79 -3.88 11.76
C GLY A 10 -9.23 -3.42 12.02
N THR A 11 -9.53 -3.01 13.26
CA THR A 11 -10.86 -2.53 13.63
C THR A 11 -11.24 -1.23 12.93
N GLU A 12 -10.24 -0.45 12.52
CA GLU A 12 -10.40 0.75 11.69
C GLU A 12 -11.01 0.44 10.31
N LEU A 13 -11.05 -0.84 9.92
CA LEU A 13 -11.60 -1.33 8.66
C LEU A 13 -12.97 -2.01 8.84
N ALA A 14 -13.62 -1.87 10.00
CA ALA A 14 -14.91 -2.49 10.28
C ALA A 14 -16.02 -2.07 9.28
N GLU A 15 -15.97 -0.82 8.80
CA GLU A 15 -16.91 -0.23 7.83
C GLU A 15 -16.52 -0.53 6.37
N TYR A 16 -15.92 -1.70 6.11
CA TYR A 16 -15.41 -2.06 4.79
C TYR A 16 -16.51 -2.18 3.73
N ASP A 17 -17.73 -2.51 4.14
CA ASP A 17 -18.91 -2.64 3.29
C ASP A 17 -19.22 -1.33 2.57
N ARG A 18 -19.13 -0.20 3.28
CA ARG A 18 -19.33 1.14 2.70
C ARG A 18 -18.29 1.44 1.62
N ILE A 19 -17.05 1.04 1.84
CA ILE A 19 -15.96 1.22 0.88
C ILE A 19 -16.14 0.29 -0.33
N GLN A 20 -16.58 -0.95 -0.08
CA GLN A 20 -16.86 -1.94 -1.11
C GLN A 20 -17.94 -1.44 -2.09
N THR A 21 -19.05 -0.91 -1.55
CA THR A 21 -20.14 -0.34 -2.33
C THR A 21 -19.71 0.93 -3.08
N ALA A 22 -19.00 1.85 -2.42
CA ALA A 22 -18.58 3.10 -3.03
C ALA A 22 -17.59 2.92 -4.20
N LEU A 23 -16.77 1.86 -4.15
CA LEU A 23 -15.74 1.58 -5.15
C LEU A 23 -16.16 0.50 -6.17
N ASP A 24 -17.34 -0.10 -6.02
CA ASP A 24 -17.82 -1.23 -6.82
C ASP A 24 -16.72 -2.30 -7.05
N THR A 25 -16.09 -2.75 -5.96
CA THR A 25 -14.92 -3.63 -6.04
C THR A 25 -14.97 -4.68 -4.94
N THR A 26 -14.43 -5.88 -5.17
CA THR A 26 -14.43 -6.92 -4.13
C THR A 26 -13.35 -6.66 -3.08
N LEU A 27 -13.71 -6.79 -1.81
CA LEU A 27 -12.78 -6.65 -0.69
C LEU A 27 -12.52 -8.01 -0.02
N TYR A 28 -11.26 -8.27 0.29
CA TYR A 28 -10.80 -9.47 0.97
C TYR A 28 -10.04 -9.11 2.25
N PHE A 29 -10.17 -9.97 3.26
CA PHE A 29 -9.37 -9.91 4.47
C PHE A 29 -8.42 -11.09 4.52
N CYS A 30 -7.21 -10.86 5.03
CA CYS A 30 -6.31 -11.96 5.31
C CYS A 30 -6.83 -12.84 6.44
N ASP A 31 -6.40 -14.10 6.42
CA ASP A 31 -6.74 -15.09 7.44
C ASP A 31 -6.15 -14.67 8.80
N PRO A 32 -6.83 -15.01 9.91
CA PRO A 32 -6.33 -14.64 11.22
C PRO A 32 -5.00 -15.36 11.48
N HIS A 33 -4.04 -14.63 12.06
CA HIS A 33 -2.68 -15.09 12.31
C HIS A 33 -1.85 -15.40 11.04
N SER A 34 -2.25 -14.89 9.86
CA SER A 34 -1.57 -15.11 8.58
C SER A 34 -0.96 -13.84 7.96
N PRO A 35 -0.05 -13.11 8.65
CA PRO A 35 0.51 -11.85 8.16
C PRO A 35 1.30 -12.00 6.85
N TRP A 36 1.81 -13.19 6.53
CA TRP A 36 2.55 -13.47 5.29
C TRP A 36 1.68 -13.33 4.03
N GLN A 37 0.35 -13.42 4.14
CA GLN A 37 -0.57 -13.15 3.02
C GLN A 37 -0.52 -11.68 2.57
N ARG A 38 0.15 -10.81 3.33
CA ARG A 38 0.39 -9.39 3.03
C ARG A 38 1.88 -9.04 3.02
N GLY A 39 2.73 -9.97 2.62
CA GLY A 39 4.19 -9.77 2.66
C GLY A 39 4.67 -8.48 1.98
N SER A 40 4.00 -8.03 0.91
CA SER A 40 4.30 -6.75 0.24
C SER A 40 4.04 -5.53 1.13
N ASN A 41 2.96 -5.55 1.92
CA ASN A 41 2.57 -4.44 2.80
C ASN A 41 3.54 -4.37 3.98
N GLU A 42 3.88 -5.52 4.57
CA GLU A 42 4.87 -5.58 5.66
C GLU A 42 6.26 -5.11 5.22
N ASN A 43 6.69 -5.50 4.02
CA ASN A 43 7.92 -5.00 3.44
C ASN A 43 7.88 -3.48 3.22
N THR A 44 6.76 -2.95 2.74
CA THR A 44 6.58 -1.51 2.52
C THR A 44 6.55 -0.74 3.83
N ASN A 45 5.84 -1.23 4.85
CA ASN A 45 5.79 -0.65 6.19
C ASN A 45 7.18 -0.59 6.82
N ARG A 46 8.00 -1.64 6.65
CA ARG A 46 9.41 -1.65 7.11
C ARG A 46 10.24 -0.54 6.47
N LEU A 47 10.04 -0.26 5.19
CA LEU A 47 10.73 0.82 4.49
C LEU A 47 10.28 2.20 4.99
N LEU A 48 8.99 2.34 5.29
CA LEU A 48 8.43 3.56 5.88
C LEU A 48 9.02 3.86 7.27
N ARG A 49 9.47 2.83 8.02
CA ARG A 49 10.15 3.02 9.33
C ARG A 49 11.46 3.80 9.25
N PHE A 50 12.01 4.03 8.06
CA PHE A 50 13.13 4.95 7.88
C PHE A 50 12.75 6.41 8.18
N TRP A 51 11.50 6.80 7.92
CA TRP A 51 10.98 8.15 8.19
C TRP A 51 10.06 8.19 9.42
N PHE A 52 9.32 7.11 9.66
CA PHE A 52 8.30 7.02 10.70
C PHE A 52 8.67 5.98 11.74
N GLU A 53 9.49 6.39 12.71
CA GLU A 53 9.92 5.50 13.78
C GLU A 53 8.71 4.83 14.45
N LYS A 54 8.90 3.60 14.93
CA LYS A 54 7.77 2.85 15.49
C LYS A 54 7.19 3.57 16.71
N GLY A 55 5.90 3.90 16.64
CA GLY A 55 5.21 4.62 17.71
C GLY A 55 5.32 6.14 17.63
N SER A 56 5.94 6.70 16.59
CA SER A 56 5.92 8.14 16.36
C SER A 56 4.50 8.63 16.06
N ASP A 57 4.15 9.81 16.59
CA ASP A 57 2.93 10.50 16.18
C ASP A 57 3.04 10.92 14.71
N LEU A 58 2.17 10.38 13.86
CA LEU A 58 2.15 10.70 12.44
C LEU A 58 1.49 12.05 12.14
N SER A 59 0.73 12.61 13.10
CA SER A 59 -0.01 13.87 12.92
C SER A 59 0.91 15.08 12.74
N VAL A 60 2.17 14.96 13.16
CA VAL A 60 3.20 15.98 12.99
C VAL A 60 3.67 16.13 11.54
N HIS A 61 3.41 15.14 10.69
CA HIS A 61 3.80 15.17 9.28
C HIS A 61 2.72 15.84 8.44
N THR A 62 3.14 16.80 7.64
CA THR A 62 2.23 17.46 6.69
C THR A 62 1.89 16.52 5.55
N THR A 63 0.78 16.79 4.86
CA THR A 63 0.45 16.05 3.64
C THR A 63 1.57 16.11 2.61
N GLU A 64 2.33 17.20 2.57
CA GLU A 64 3.45 17.35 1.64
C GLU A 64 4.62 16.42 2.02
N ASP A 65 4.94 16.30 3.30
CA ASP A 65 5.95 15.33 3.78
C ASP A 65 5.58 13.90 3.35
N LEU A 66 4.31 13.52 3.53
CA LEU A 66 3.81 12.20 3.15
C LEU A 66 3.90 11.98 1.63
N ARG A 67 3.58 12.99 0.81
CA ARG A 67 3.72 12.91 -0.65
C ARG A 67 5.18 12.75 -1.08
N GLN A 68 6.09 13.50 -0.47
CA GLN A 68 7.51 13.40 -0.79
C GLN A 68 8.08 12.02 -0.44
N ILE A 69 7.70 11.46 0.71
CA ILE A 69 8.10 10.11 1.12
C ILE A 69 7.52 9.05 0.17
N ALA A 70 6.23 9.15 -0.18
CA ALA A 70 5.61 8.25 -1.15
C ALA A 70 6.30 8.33 -2.53
N ALA A 71 6.61 9.53 -3.00
CA ALA A 71 7.31 9.74 -4.26
C ALA A 71 8.72 9.14 -4.24
N LYS A 72 9.47 9.28 -3.13
CA LYS A 72 10.77 8.62 -2.94
C LYS A 72 10.64 7.09 -3.03
N LEU A 73 9.66 6.50 -2.36
CA LEU A 73 9.45 5.06 -2.39
C LEU A 73 9.00 4.54 -3.77
N ASN A 74 8.18 5.30 -4.48
CA ASN A 74 7.69 4.97 -5.82
C ASN A 74 8.74 5.12 -6.92
N ARG A 75 9.76 5.97 -6.70
CA ARG A 75 10.92 6.13 -7.59
C ARG A 75 12.10 5.24 -7.22
N ARG A 76 12.07 4.56 -6.09
CA ARG A 76 13.16 3.68 -5.64
C ARG A 76 13.14 2.35 -6.40
N PRO A 77 14.22 1.97 -7.11
CA PRO A 77 14.38 0.66 -7.72
C PRO A 77 14.12 -0.50 -6.74
N ARG A 78 13.40 -1.53 -7.17
CA ARG A 78 13.10 -2.71 -6.35
C ARG A 78 13.72 -3.97 -6.94
N PRO A 79 14.50 -4.75 -6.17
CA PRO A 79 14.98 -6.06 -6.62
C PRO A 79 13.86 -7.00 -7.07
N THR A 80 12.70 -6.94 -6.39
CA THR A 80 11.50 -7.73 -6.74
C THR A 80 10.85 -7.32 -8.06
N LEU A 81 11.26 -6.20 -8.65
CA LEU A 81 10.80 -5.68 -9.94
C LEU A 81 11.96 -5.61 -10.95
N ASN A 82 12.98 -6.47 -10.83
CA ASN A 82 14.17 -6.45 -11.70
C ASN A 82 14.86 -5.06 -11.74
N LEU A 83 14.89 -4.38 -10.60
CA LEU A 83 15.41 -3.01 -10.43
C LEU A 83 14.62 -1.92 -11.17
N GLU A 84 13.42 -2.20 -11.69
CA GLU A 84 12.49 -1.14 -12.06
C GLU A 84 11.93 -0.41 -10.83
N THR A 85 11.41 0.79 -11.07
CA THR A 85 10.70 1.56 -10.05
C THR A 85 9.22 1.14 -10.01
N PRO A 86 8.57 1.13 -8.82
CA PRO A 86 7.15 0.87 -8.72
C PRO A 86 6.29 1.76 -9.63
N ALA A 87 6.67 3.05 -9.77
CA ALA A 87 5.97 3.98 -10.65
C ALA A 87 6.03 3.55 -12.12
N ASN A 88 7.21 3.18 -12.62
CA ASN A 88 7.38 2.74 -14.01
C ASN A 88 6.61 1.44 -14.26
N ARG A 89 6.76 0.46 -13.36
CA ARG A 89 6.09 -0.83 -13.50
C ARG A 89 4.57 -0.69 -13.49
N LEU A 90 4.04 0.16 -12.61
CA LEU A 90 2.60 0.45 -12.55
C LEU A 90 2.12 1.12 -13.85
N ASN A 91 2.86 2.09 -14.39
CA ASN A 91 2.50 2.76 -15.64
C ASN A 91 2.46 1.79 -16.82
N GLN A 92 3.41 0.87 -16.94
CA GLN A 92 3.40 -0.19 -17.97
C GLN A 92 2.13 -1.05 -17.86
N LEU A 93 1.75 -1.46 -16.65
CA LEU A 93 0.54 -2.26 -16.42
C LEU A 93 -0.73 -1.47 -16.78
N LEU A 94 -0.78 -0.18 -16.45
CA LEU A 94 -1.89 0.71 -16.82
C LEU A 94 -2.04 0.85 -18.32
N GLN A 95 -0.94 1.02 -19.04
CA GLN A 95 -0.94 1.12 -20.50
C GLN A 95 -1.37 -0.20 -21.17
N ALA A 96 -0.94 -1.35 -20.64
CA ALA A 96 -1.32 -2.65 -21.17
C ALA A 96 -2.79 -3.05 -20.89
N ALA A 97 -3.43 -2.38 -19.93
CA ALA A 97 -4.82 -2.64 -19.53
C ALA A 97 -5.82 -1.63 -20.09
N ALA A 98 -5.34 -0.61 -20.81
CA ALA A 98 -6.15 0.36 -21.54
C ALA A 98 -6.48 -0.16 -22.93
#